data_AF-S4PUF7-F1
#
_entry.id   AF-S4PUF7-F1
#
_cell.length_a   1.000
_cell.length_b   1.000
_cell.length_c   1.000
_cell.angle_alpha   90.00
_cell.angle_beta   90.00
_cell.angle_gamma   90.00
#
_symmetry.space_group_name_H-M   'P 1'
#
loop_
_entity.id
_entity.type
_entity.pdbx_description
1 polymer ?
#
loop_
_entity_poly.entity_id
_entity_poly.type
_entity_poly.pdbx_seq_one_letter_code
_entity_poly.pdbx_strand_id
1 'polypeptide(L)'
;KDYYLHDTSLVIDGHSLCAQLYVSLNTSFPAFGGDYDNIALLTKKFFKNLRKCNVTPFVIFDGCHETRKLKTVLSRLRNKLKGTSQLDPVTQKNLKIFPYMLRDVFR
;
A
#
# COMPACT_ATOMS: atom_id res chain seq x y z
N LYS A 1 -10.90 7.84 27.52
CA LYS A 1 -11.54 6.51 27.51
C LYS A 1 -11.04 5.83 26.25
N ASP A 2 -10.24 4.79 26.40
CA ASP A 2 -9.56 4.16 25.27
C ASP A 2 -10.45 3.05 24.71
N TYR A 3 -10.54 2.98 23.38
CA TYR A 3 -11.29 1.96 22.67
C TYR A 3 -10.30 1.07 21.95
N TYR A 4 -10.32 -0.23 22.26
CA TYR A 4 -9.46 -1.23 21.67
C TYR A 4 -10.23 -2.06 20.64
N LEU A 5 -9.60 -2.37 19.53
CA LEU A 5 -10.18 -3.23 18.50
C LEU A 5 -9.90 -4.70 18.85
N HIS A 6 -10.94 -5.49 19.11
CA HIS A 6 -10.83 -6.92 19.39
C HIS A 6 -12.14 -7.66 19.01
N ASP A 7 -12.07 -8.99 18.87
CA ASP A 7 -13.21 -9.91 18.70
C ASP A 7 -14.22 -9.49 17.61
N THR A 8 -13.73 -9.02 16.46
CA THR A 8 -14.59 -8.45 15.42
C THR A 8 -14.09 -8.72 14.01
N SER A 9 -14.97 -8.55 13.04
CA SER A 9 -14.63 -8.53 11.63
C SER A 9 -14.23 -7.12 11.20
N LEU A 10 -13.14 -6.99 10.46
CA LEU A 10 -12.61 -5.70 10.01
C LEU A 10 -12.51 -5.68 8.48
N VAL A 11 -13.24 -4.78 7.83
CA VAL A 11 -13.11 -4.53 6.38
C VAL A 11 -12.05 -3.46 6.14
N ILE A 12 -11.10 -3.74 5.25
CA ILE A 12 -9.98 -2.84 4.94
C ILE A 12 -9.90 -2.61 3.43
N ASP A 13 -9.77 -1.35 3.01
CA ASP A 13 -9.42 -1.01 1.63
C ASP A 13 -7.96 -1.43 1.35
N GLY A 14 -7.81 -2.39 0.43
CA GLY A 14 -6.53 -3.00 0.09
C GLY A 14 -5.55 -2.02 -0.54
N HIS A 15 -6.01 -1.11 -1.41
CA HIS A 15 -5.11 -0.14 -2.05
C HIS A 15 -4.55 0.86 -1.04
N SER A 16 -5.39 1.36 -0.13
CA SER A 16 -4.94 2.22 0.96
C SER A 16 -4.02 1.48 1.92
N LEU A 17 -4.33 0.23 2.29
CA LEU A 17 -3.47 -0.58 3.16
C LEU A 17 -2.07 -0.78 2.56
N CYS A 18 -1.99 -1.19 1.29
CA CYS A 18 -0.74 -1.33 0.57
C CYS A 18 0.10 -0.05 0.63
N ALA A 19 -0.53 1.10 0.34
CA ALA A 19 0.15 2.38 0.34
C ALA A 19 0.69 2.76 1.72
N GLN A 20 -0.09 2.51 2.78
CA GLN A 20 0.33 2.82 4.16
C GLN A 20 1.47 1.91 4.62
N LEU A 21 1.39 0.61 4.35
CA LEU A 21 2.48 -0.31 4.68
C LEU A 21 3.77 0.06 3.93
N TYR A 22 3.67 0.44 2.66
CA TYR A 22 4.82 0.88 1.89
C TYR A 22 5.43 2.18 2.44
N VAL A 23 4.60 3.18 2.76
CA VAL A 23 5.09 4.44 3.35
C VAL A 23 5.71 4.22 4.73
N SER A 24 5.25 3.22 5.49
CA SER A 24 5.84 2.86 6.79
C SER A 24 7.25 2.26 6.68
N LEU A 25 7.68 1.83 5.48
CA LEU A 25 9.06 1.39 5.23
C LEU A 25 9.98 2.59 5.03
N ASN A 26 10.81 2.85 6.04
CA ASN A 26 11.87 3.87 5.98
C ASN A 26 12.95 3.58 4.92
N THR A 27 12.98 2.37 4.34
CA THR A 27 13.98 1.89 3.38
C THR A 27 13.36 1.53 2.02
N SER A 28 12.33 2.26 1.61
CA SER A 28 11.76 2.07 0.27
C SER A 28 12.79 2.48 -0.79
N PHE A 29 13.17 1.56 -1.68
CA PHE A 29 14.07 1.78 -2.82
C PHE A 29 13.28 1.90 -4.13
N PRO A 30 12.46 2.95 -4.34
CA PRO A 30 11.56 3.03 -5.48
C PRO A 30 12.30 3.06 -6.83
N ALA A 31 13.53 3.56 -6.88
CA ALA A 31 14.34 3.57 -8.10
C ALA A 31 14.74 2.16 -8.57
N PHE A 32 14.77 1.19 -7.64
CA PHE A 32 15.11 -0.22 -7.90
C PHE A 32 13.88 -1.13 -7.91
N GLY A 33 12.68 -0.55 -8.01
CA GLY A 33 11.43 -1.31 -8.05
C GLY A 33 10.85 -1.68 -6.69
N GLY A 34 11.46 -1.24 -5.58
CA GLY A 34 10.99 -1.47 -4.21
C GLY A 34 11.54 -2.73 -3.54
N ASP A 35 11.26 -2.85 -2.25
CA ASP A 35 11.74 -3.94 -1.39
C ASP A 35 10.56 -4.86 -1.00
N TYR A 36 10.29 -5.85 -1.85
CA TYR A 36 9.14 -6.73 -1.71
C TYR A 36 9.21 -7.64 -0.48
N ASP A 37 10.41 -8.07 -0.09
CA ASP A 37 10.61 -8.94 1.06
C ASP A 37 10.23 -8.22 2.36
N ASN A 38 10.72 -6.99 2.56
CA ASN A 38 10.36 -6.21 3.74
C ASN A 38 8.87 -5.83 3.77
N ILE A 39 8.26 -5.55 2.60
CA ILE A 39 6.81 -5.32 2.51
C ILE A 39 6.03 -6.58 2.92
N ALA A 40 6.46 -7.76 2.45
CA ALA A 40 5.81 -9.03 2.79
C ALA A 40 5.89 -9.32 4.29
N LEU A 41 7.06 -9.10 4.89
CA LEU A 41 7.27 -9.26 6.33
C LEU A 41 6.37 -8.31 7.15
N LEU A 42 6.29 -7.04 6.76
CA LEU A 42 5.40 -6.08 7.42
C LEU A 42 3.93 -6.44 7.28
N THR A 43 3.51 -6.85 6.09
CA THR A 43 2.14 -7.28 5.79
C THR A 43 1.76 -8.47 6.66
N LYS A 44 2.65 -9.48 6.75
CA LYS A 44 2.45 -10.65 7.60
C LYS A 44 2.37 -10.27 9.08
N LYS A 45 3.22 -9.34 9.54
CA LYS A 45 3.21 -8.83 10.93
C LYS A 45 1.91 -8.08 11.24
N PHE A 46 1.43 -7.25 10.31
CA PHE A 46 0.16 -6.52 10.43
C PHE A 46 -1.01 -7.48 10.68
N PHE A 47 -1.21 -8.47 9.81
CA PHE A 47 -2.30 -9.45 9.98
C PHE A 47 -2.09 -10.40 11.17
N LYS A 48 -0.84 -10.71 11.54
CA LYS A 48 -0.55 -11.45 12.78
C LYS A 48 -1.02 -10.68 14.01
N ASN A 49 -0.83 -9.36 14.04
CA ASN A 49 -1.26 -8.52 15.15
C ASN A 49 -2.80 -8.45 15.24
N LEU A 50 -3.51 -8.33 14.12
CA LEU A 50 -4.98 -8.37 14.12
C LEU A 50 -5.51 -9.70 14.70
N ARG A 51 -4.92 -10.83 14.27
CA ARG A 51 -5.31 -12.16 14.78
C ARG A 51 -5.05 -12.35 16.27
N LYS A 52 -4.00 -11.74 16.83
CA LYS A 52 -3.75 -11.76 18.28
C LYS A 52 -4.88 -11.11 19.08
N CYS A 53 -5.59 -10.16 18.47
CA CYS A 53 -6.74 -9.47 19.06
C CYS A 53 -8.07 -10.14 18.67
N ASN A 54 -8.04 -11.37 18.13
CA ASN A 54 -9.22 -12.05 17.59
C ASN A 54 -10.00 -11.22 16.54
N VAL A 55 -9.28 -10.39 15.77
CA VAL A 55 -9.86 -9.62 14.67
C VAL A 55 -9.71 -10.43 13.38
N THR A 56 -10.82 -10.58 12.64
CA THR A 56 -10.87 -11.25 11.34
C THR A 56 -10.85 -10.19 10.22
N PRO A 57 -9.73 -10.00 9.51
CA PRO A 57 -9.61 -8.98 8.48
C PRO A 57 -10.13 -9.46 7.12
N PHE A 58 -10.85 -8.58 6.42
CA PHE A 58 -11.29 -8.73 5.04
C PHE A 58 -10.72 -7.59 4.20
N VAL A 59 -9.75 -7.91 3.36
CA VAL A 59 -9.09 -6.90 2.49
C VAL A 59 -9.79 -6.88 1.15
N ILE A 60 -10.33 -5.73 0.77
CA ILE A 60 -11.06 -5.55 -0.49
C ILE A 60 -10.20 -4.75 -1.46
N PHE A 61 -9.97 -5.30 -2.65
CA PHE A 61 -9.33 -4.59 -3.74
C PHE A 61 -10.37 -4.17 -4.77
N ASP A 62 -10.38 -2.88 -5.10
CA ASP A 62 -11.20 -2.36 -6.18
C ASP A 62 -10.88 -3.06 -7.52
N GLY A 63 -11.92 -3.26 -8.31
CA GLY A 63 -11.81 -3.71 -9.70
C GLY A 63 -11.79 -2.54 -10.69
N CYS A 64 -12.58 -2.66 -11.74
CA CYS A 64 -12.68 -1.63 -12.78
C CYS A 64 -13.24 -0.30 -12.25
N HIS A 65 -12.98 0.76 -13.02
CA HIS A 65 -13.47 2.10 -12.71
C HIS A 65 -14.58 2.50 -13.67
N GLU A 66 -15.61 3.13 -13.14
CA GLU A 66 -16.69 3.71 -13.95
C GLU A 66 -16.21 4.97 -14.69
N THR A 67 -16.84 5.30 -15.81
CA THR A 67 -16.47 6.42 -16.70
C THR A 67 -16.36 7.76 -15.98
N ARG A 68 -17.20 8.00 -14.97
CA ARG A 68 -17.17 9.21 -14.12
C ARG A 68 -15.82 9.40 -13.39
N LYS A 69 -15.10 8.31 -13.10
CA LYS A 69 -13.81 8.32 -12.40
C LYS A 69 -12.61 8.50 -13.35
N LEU A 70 -12.81 8.46 -14.68
CA LEU A 70 -11.74 8.52 -15.68
C LEU A 70 -10.83 9.75 -15.51
N LYS A 71 -11.41 10.92 -15.25
CA LYS A 71 -10.62 12.15 -15.01
C LYS A 71 -9.63 11.98 -13.86
N THR A 72 -10.08 11.39 -12.75
CA THR A 72 -9.25 11.11 -11.58
C THR A 72 -8.18 10.07 -11.88
N VAL A 73 -8.53 9.00 -12.61
CA VAL A 73 -7.59 7.94 -12.99
C VAL A 73 -6.46 8.51 -13.87
N LEU A 74 -6.81 9.29 -14.89
CA LEU A 74 -5.84 9.94 -15.77
C LEU A 74 -4.95 10.92 -15.03
N SER A 75 -5.52 11.72 -14.12
CA SER A 75 -4.75 12.64 -13.28
C SER A 75 -3.73 11.90 -12.40
N ARG A 76 -4.16 10.82 -11.74
CA ARG A 76 -3.28 9.96 -10.92
C ARG A 76 -2.18 9.31 -11.76
N LEU A 77 -2.51 8.83 -12.96
CA LEU A 77 -1.53 8.25 -13.88
C LEU A 77 -0.46 9.28 -14.28
N ARG A 78 -0.87 10.50 -14.65
CA ARG A 78 0.07 11.59 -14.99
C ARG A 78 0.96 11.96 -13.80
N ASN A 79 0.40 12.04 -12.59
CA ASN A 79 1.19 12.29 -11.39
C ASN A 79 2.21 11.17 -11.12
N LYS A 80 1.82 9.91 -11.35
CA LYS A 80 2.74 8.77 -11.25
C LYS A 80 3.88 8.87 -12.26
N LEU A 81 3.56 9.15 -13.53
CA LEU A 81 4.57 9.34 -14.58
C LEU A 81 5.53 10.48 -14.26
N LYS A 82 5.01 11.62 -13.78
CA LYS A 82 5.83 12.76 -13.37
C LYS A 82 6.76 12.39 -12.21
N GLY A 83 6.24 11.72 -11.18
CA GLY A 83 7.07 11.23 -10.07
C GLY A 83 8.16 10.28 -10.55
N THR A 84 7.82 9.30 -11.40
CA THR A 84 8.79 8.35 -11.95
C THR A 84 9.85 9.02 -12.82
N SER A 85 9.50 10.04 -13.60
CA SER A 85 10.49 10.79 -14.40
C SER A 85 11.53 11.56 -13.57
N GLN A 86 11.23 11.77 -12.28
CA GLN A 86 12.10 12.46 -11.33
C GLN A 86 12.82 11.48 -10.37
N LEU A 87 12.67 10.17 -10.58
CA LEU A 87 13.38 9.18 -9.77
C LEU A 87 14.86 9.20 -10.08
N ASP A 88 15.63 9.41 -9.02
CA ASP A 88 17.08 9.34 -9.04
C ASP A 88 17.55 8.46 -7.87
N PRO A 89 18.41 7.44 -8.11
CA PRO A 89 18.87 6.52 -7.08
C PRO A 89 19.60 7.19 -5.90
N VAL A 90 20.14 8.39 -6.08
CA VAL A 90 20.90 9.12 -5.06
C VAL A 90 19.95 9.95 -4.17
N THR A 91 18.87 10.49 -4.75
CA THR A 91 17.93 11.40 -4.07
C THR A 91 16.54 10.80 -3.77
N GLN A 92 16.36 9.49 -3.98
CA GLN A 92 15.08 8.76 -3.86
C GLN A 92 14.36 8.79 -2.50
N LYS A 93 15.01 9.25 -1.41
CA LYS A 93 14.51 9.12 -0.02
C LYS A 93 13.13 9.75 0.25
N ASN A 94 12.69 10.72 -0.57
CA ASN A 94 11.42 11.44 -0.37
C ASN A 94 10.34 11.12 -1.42
N LEU A 95 10.63 10.27 -2.40
CA LEU A 95 9.70 9.96 -3.48
C LEU A 95 8.79 8.78 -3.09
N LYS A 96 7.52 9.07 -2.81
CA LYS A 96 6.48 8.05 -2.54
C LYS A 96 5.98 7.42 -3.83
N ILE A 97 6.85 6.69 -4.52
CA ILE A 97 6.50 5.97 -5.74
C ILE A 97 6.29 4.50 -5.40
N PHE A 98 5.05 4.05 -5.60
CA PHE A 98 4.63 2.71 -5.25
C PHE A 98 5.09 1.70 -6.30
N PRO A 99 5.70 0.58 -5.89
CA PRO A 99 6.05 -0.53 -6.75
C PRO A 99 4.83 -1.04 -7.52
N TYR A 100 5.05 -1.48 -8.75
CA TYR A 100 3.96 -1.93 -9.61
C TYR A 100 3.32 -3.23 -9.07
N MET A 101 4.13 -4.15 -8.54
CA MET A 101 3.67 -5.46 -8.04
C MET A 101 3.29 -5.44 -6.55
N LEU A 102 3.04 -4.26 -5.97
CA LEU A 102 2.75 -4.14 -4.53
C LEU A 102 1.51 -4.96 -4.09
N ARG A 103 0.55 -5.15 -5.01
CA ARG A 103 -0.63 -5.97 -4.78
C ARG A 103 -0.29 -7.45 -4.62
N ASP A 104 0.73 -7.95 -5.31
CA ASP A 104 1.07 -9.37 -5.29
C ASP A 104 1.67 -9.81 -3.95
N VAL A 105 2.15 -8.87 -3.14
CA VAL A 105 2.61 -9.14 -1.76
C VAL A 105 1.47 -9.60 -0.84
N PHE A 106 0.22 -9.32 -1.22
CA PHE A 106 -0.98 -9.71 -0.47
C PHE A 106 -1.63 -11.00 -0.96
N ARG A 107 -1.04 -11.66 -1.97
CA ARG A 107 -1.49 -12.97 -2.44
C ARG A 107 -0.96 -14.11 -1.59
#